data_AF-A0A355RJK0-F1
#
_entry.id   AF-A0A355RJK0-F1
#
_cell.length_a   1.000
_cell.length_b   1.000
_cell.length_c   1.000
_cell.angle_alpha   90.00
_cell.angle_beta   90.00
_cell.angle_gamma   90.00
#
_symmetry.space_group_name_H-M   'P 1'
#
loop_
_entity.id
_entity.type
_entity.pdbx_description
1 polymer ?
#
loop_
_entity_poly.entity_id
_entity_poly.type
_entity_poly.pdbx_seq_one_letter_code
_entity_poly.pdbx_strand_id
1 'polypeptide(L)' 'MGFNFSANTGYLWKELPFLDRIRSAKNHGFHSLEFHDEAHFEDLGDLKSLLK' A
#
# COMPACT_ATOMS: atom_id res chain seq x y z
N MET A 1 13.18 -18.40 10.74
CA MET A 1 13.22 -17.70 9.44
C MET A 1 11.81 -17.21 9.15
N GLY A 2 11.54 -15.90 9.21
CA GLY A 2 10.24 -15.36 8.83
C GLY A 2 10.20 -15.11 7.33
N PHE A 3 9.05 -15.35 6.69
CA PHE A 3 8.85 -14.93 5.31
C PHE A 3 8.50 -13.44 5.29
N ASN A 4 9.16 -12.67 4.42
CA ASN A 4 8.79 -11.28 4.17
C ASN A 4 7.70 -11.27 3.10
N PHE A 5 6.45 -11.17 3.53
CA PHE A 5 5.32 -11.05 2.62
C PHE A 5 5.18 -9.61 2.13
N SER A 6 4.78 -9.46 0.87
CA SER A 6 4.40 -8.19 0.25
C SER A 6 2.88 -8.11 0.20
N ALA A 7 2.30 -6.96 0.55
CA ALA A 7 0.86 -6.73 0.41
C ALA A 7 0.53 -6.22 -0.99
N ASN A 8 -0.27 -6.98 -1.75
CA ASN A 8 -0.79 -6.51 -3.03
C ASN A 8 -2.06 -5.66 -2.83
N THR A 9 -1.92 -4.34 -2.86
CA THR A 9 -3.04 -3.40 -2.66
C THR A 9 -3.93 -3.22 -3.91
N GLY A 10 -3.57 -3.85 -5.03
CA GLY A 10 -4.44 -4.03 -6.19
C GLY A 10 -5.53 -5.10 -5.96
N TYR A 11 -5.28 -6.05 -5.04
CA TYR A 11 -6.22 -7.10 -4.64
C TYR A 11 -6.74 -6.97 -3.21
N LEU A 12 -5.95 -6.41 -2.29
CA LEU A 12 -6.30 -6.26 -0.88
C LEU A 12 -6.93 -4.89 -0.60
N TRP A 13 -7.86 -4.85 0.36
CA TRP A 13 -8.54 -3.63 0.85
C TRP A 13 -9.18 -2.78 -0.26
N LYS A 14 -9.72 -3.40 -1.32
CA LYS A 14 -10.27 -2.70 -2.48
C LYS A 14 -11.47 -1.81 -2.17
N GLU A 15 -12.10 -2.03 -1.02
CA GLU A 15 -13.17 -1.21 -0.45
C GLU A 15 -12.67 0.18 0.03
N LEU A 16 -11.36 0.37 0.19
CA LEU A 16 -10.76 1.62 0.64
C LEU A 16 -10.19 2.45 -0.54
N PRO A 17 -10.09 3.79 -0.38
CA PRO A 17 -9.23 4.63 -1.22
C PRO A 17 -7.78 4.12 -1.23
N PHE A 18 -7.04 4.32 -2.33
CA PHE A 18 -5.73 3.68 -2.53
C PHE A 18 -4.72 4.00 -1.41
N LEU A 19 -4.61 5.26 -0.99
CA LEU A 19 -3.72 5.64 0.12
C LEU A 19 -4.09 4.94 1.44
N ASP A 20 -5.38 4.66 1.68
CA ASP A 20 -5.85 3.94 2.86
C ASP A 20 -5.56 2.43 2.79
N ARG A 21 -5.42 1.87 1.59
CA ARG A 21 -4.92 0.49 1.40
C ARG A 21 -3.46 0.38 1.84
N ILE A 22 -2.64 1.37 1.49
CA ILE A 22 -1.23 1.44 1.92
C ILE A 22 -1.14 1.56 3.46
N ARG A 23 -1.98 2.41 4.07
CA ARG A 23 -2.08 2.50 5.55
C ARG A 23 -2.49 1.16 6.16
N SER A 24 -3.44 0.46 5.55
CA SER A 24 -3.89 -0.86 6.00
C SER A 24 -2.79 -1.91 5.92
N ALA A 25 -1.96 -1.90 4.87
CA ALA A 25 -0.79 -2.78 4.76
C ALA A 25 0.18 -2.57 5.93
N LYS A 26 0.51 -1.32 6.23
CA LYS A 26 1.38 -0.96 7.37
C LYS A 26 0.78 -1.42 8.71
N ASN A 27 -0.51 -1.19 8.91
CA ASN A 27 -1.22 -1.60 10.13
C ASN A 27 -1.24 -3.13 10.33
N HIS A 28 -1.17 -3.91 9.26
CA HIS A 28 -1.10 -5.38 9.31
C HIS A 28 0.34 -5.92 9.34
N GLY A 29 1.35 -5.05 9.48
CA GLY A 29 2.75 -5.44 9.64
C GLY A 29 3.47 -5.81 8.34
N PHE A 30 2.91 -5.45 7.18
CA PHE A 30 3.63 -5.60 5.92
C PHE A 30 4.71 -4.52 5.80
N HIS A 31 5.91 -4.96 5.42
CA HIS A 31 7.07 -4.08 5.20
C HIS A 31 7.38 -3.90 3.71
N SER A 32 6.60 -4.54 2.85
CA SER A 32 6.69 -4.44 1.39
C SER A 32 5.29 -4.46 0.82
N LEU A 33 5.10 -3.79 -0.31
CA LEU A 33 3.82 -3.66 -0.97
C LEU A 33 4.02 -3.65 -2.49
N GLU A 34 2.96 -4.03 -3.18
CA GLU A 34 2.85 -3.95 -4.63
C GLU A 34 1.46 -3.39 -5.00
N PHE A 35 1.41 -2.65 -6.10
CA PHE A 35 0.21 -2.03 -6.65
C PHE A 35 0.35 -1.85 -8.16
N HIS A 36 -0.76 -1.50 -8.82
CA HIS A 36 -0.81 -1.27 -10.26
C HIS A 36 -0.81 0.24 -10.54
N ASP A 37 -1.75 0.71 -11.35
CA ASP A 37 -1.80 2.10 -11.82
C ASP A 37 -2.43 3.07 -10.82
N GLU A 38 -2.89 2.61 -9.66
CA GLU A 38 -3.58 3.46 -8.67
C GLU A 38 -2.73 4.66 -8.24
N ALA A 39 -1.41 4.48 -8.13
CA ALA A 39 -0.47 5.53 -7.76
C ALA A 39 -0.44 6.71 -8.74
N HIS A 40 -0.87 6.54 -10.00
CA HIS A 40 -0.90 7.62 -10.99
C HIS A 40 -1.98 8.68 -10.70
N PHE A 41 -2.98 8.37 -9.88
CA PHE A 41 -4.11 9.25 -9.61
C PHE A 41 -3.98 10.01 -8.28
N GLU A 42 -2.93 9.73 -7.50
CA GLU A 42 -2.72 10.35 -6.19
C GLU A 42 -1.75 11.52 -6.24
N ASP A 43 -1.81 12.37 -5.21
CA ASP A 43 -0.77 13.35 -4.97
C ASP A 43 0.57 12.66 -4.64
N LEU A 44 1.63 13.07 -5.33
CA LEU A 44 2.95 12.49 -5.16
C LEU A 44 3.54 12.76 -3.77
N GLY A 45 3.22 13.90 -3.16
CA GLY A 45 3.66 14.26 -1.81
C GLY A 45 3.02 13.36 -0.76
N ASP A 46 1.71 13.16 -0.85
CA ASP A 46 0.95 12.26 0.04
C ASP A 46 1.42 10.81 -0.09
N LEU A 47 1.57 10.32 -1.33
CA LEU A 47 2.07 8.96 -1.58
C LEU A 47 3.49 8.78 -1.02
N LYS A 48 4.40 9.73 -1.27
CA LYS A 48 5.76 9.71 -0.69
C LYS A 48 5.75 9.77 0.83
N SER A 49 4.81 10.46 1.45
CA SER A 49 4.72 10.50 2.92
C SER A 49 4.36 9.14 3.52
N LEU A 50 3.68 8.28 2.77
CA LEU A 50 3.26 6.95 3.23
C LEU A 50 4.30 5.87 2.97
N LEU A 51 5.13 6.01 1.93
CA LEU A 51 6.16 5.03 1.54
C LEU A 51 7.52 5.24 2.21
N LYS A 52 7.61 6.12 3.22
CA LYS A 52 8.82 6.34 4.03
C LYS A 52 8.98 5.30 5.14
#